data_AF-A0A938EL08-F1
#
_entry.id   AF-A0A938EL08-F1
#
_cell.length_a   1.000
_cell.length_b   1.000
_cell.length_c   1.000
_cell.angle_alpha   90.00
_cell.angle_beta   90.00
_cell.angle_gamma   90.00
#
_symmetry.space_group_name_H-M   'P 1'
#
loop_
_entity.id
_entity.type
_entity.pdbx_description
1 polymer ?
#
loop_
_entity_poly.entity_id
_entity_poly.type
_entity_poly.pdbx_seq_one_letter_code
_entity_poly.pdbx_strand_id
1 'polypeptide(L)'
;MSVTAHLADIASIGRDATSGGYSRLAWTDADLMLREWFIGQASGLGLAVETDRNGNMWAWWGDPSAGDAVVTGSHVDSVPDGGNYDGPLGIASALTAVAELKRAAYTLADPSRSPASPMRKVAASASPASVRVSLQEC
;
A
#
# COMPACT_ATOMS: atom_id res chain seq x y z
N MET A 1 -11.19 0.88 -3.91
CA MET A 1 -10.71 1.64 -2.73
C MET A 1 -10.06 2.91 -3.24
N SER A 2 -10.17 4.04 -2.54
CA SER A 2 -9.52 5.30 -2.95
C SER A 2 -8.43 5.69 -1.94
N VAL A 3 -7.47 6.49 -2.39
CA VAL A 3 -6.42 7.06 -1.53
C VAL A 3 -7.03 7.80 -0.34
N THR A 4 -8.10 8.57 -0.58
CA THR A 4 -8.80 9.32 0.47
C THR A 4 -9.49 8.44 1.51
N ALA A 5 -10.00 7.26 1.11
CA ALA A 5 -10.59 6.31 2.05
C ALA A 5 -9.53 5.72 2.98
N HIS A 6 -8.38 5.32 2.43
CA HIS A 6 -7.26 4.82 3.24
C HIS A 6 -6.76 5.87 4.25
N LEU A 7 -6.65 7.14 3.84
CA LEU A 7 -6.28 8.22 4.77
C LEU A 7 -7.35 8.46 5.85
N ALA A 8 -8.63 8.25 5.54
CA ALA A 8 -9.71 8.37 6.50
C ALA A 8 -9.69 7.24 7.54
N ASP A 9 -9.37 6.00 7.13
CA ASP A 9 -9.28 4.84 8.02
C ASP A 9 -8.30 5.05 9.18
N ILE A 10 -7.21 5.78 8.93
CA ILE A 10 -6.13 6.00 9.89
C ILE A 10 -6.15 7.39 10.55
N ALA A 11 -7.15 8.22 10.23
CA ALA A 11 -7.16 9.64 10.61
C ALA A 11 -7.16 9.91 12.12
N SER A 12 -7.63 8.96 12.94
CA SER A 12 -7.60 9.08 14.40
C SER A 12 -6.33 8.53 15.04
N ILE A 13 -5.54 7.75 14.31
CA ILE A 13 -4.41 7.01 14.90
C ILE A 13 -3.23 7.96 15.10
N GLY A 14 -2.78 8.10 16.35
CA GLY A 14 -1.67 8.99 16.73
C GLY A 14 -1.99 10.49 16.60
N ARG A 15 -3.26 10.88 16.47
CA ARG A 15 -3.66 12.29 16.34
C ARG A 15 -3.77 12.97 17.70
N ASP A 16 -3.09 14.09 17.87
CA ASP A 16 -3.24 14.93 19.05
C ASP A 16 -4.56 15.72 18.99
N ALA A 17 -5.31 15.72 20.09
CA ALA A 17 -6.63 16.36 20.15
C ALA A 17 -6.56 17.90 20.23
N THR A 18 -5.42 18.46 20.63
CA THR A 18 -5.22 19.89 20.86
C THR A 18 -4.57 20.56 19.65
N SER A 19 -3.42 20.05 19.19
CA SER A 19 -2.72 20.59 18.02
C SER A 19 -3.33 20.12 16.70
N GLY A 20 -3.96 18.94 16.70
CA GLY A 20 -4.50 18.31 15.51
C GLY A 20 -3.46 17.63 14.60
N GLY A 21 -2.17 17.71 14.96
CA GLY A 21 -1.08 17.00 14.29
C GLY A 21 -0.93 15.55 14.78
N TYR A 22 0.08 14.86 14.26
CA TYR A 22 0.29 13.43 14.48
C TYR A 22 1.61 13.14 15.17
N SER A 23 1.60 12.20 16.10
CA SER A 23 2.81 11.63 16.73
C SER A 23 2.74 10.11 16.64
N ARG A 24 3.32 9.57 15.58
CA ARG A 24 3.34 8.13 15.26
C ARG A 24 4.77 7.65 15.29
N LEU A 25 5.43 7.72 16.45
CA LEU A 25 6.83 7.28 16.54
C LEU A 25 6.91 5.76 16.29
N ALA A 26 7.97 5.34 15.61
CA ALA A 26 8.28 3.93 15.37
C ALA A 26 8.12 3.10 16.65
N TRP A 27 7.50 1.92 16.52
CA TRP A 27 7.31 0.95 17.61
C TRP A 27 6.45 1.40 18.78
N THR A 28 5.71 2.50 18.64
CA THR A 28 4.64 2.88 19.59
C THR A 28 3.33 2.20 19.22
N ASP A 29 2.34 2.24 20.11
CA ASP A 29 1.01 1.69 19.84
C ASP A 29 0.39 2.26 18.55
N ALA A 30 0.61 3.55 18.27
CA ALA A 30 0.11 4.18 17.06
C ALA A 30 0.74 3.56 15.79
N ASP A 31 2.06 3.31 15.80
CA ASP A 31 2.75 2.63 14.71
C ASP A 31 2.26 1.18 14.55
N LEU A 32 2.17 0.42 15.65
CA LEU A 32 1.68 -0.96 15.62
C LEU A 32 0.26 -1.07 15.04
N MET A 33 -0.64 -0.14 15.41
CA MET A 33 -1.98 -0.07 14.82
C MET A 33 -1.95 0.22 13.31
N LEU A 34 -1.03 1.08 12.85
CA LEU A 34 -0.88 1.38 11.42
C LEU A 34 -0.31 0.19 10.63
N ARG A 35 0.61 -0.55 11.24
CA ARG A 35 1.16 -1.80 10.69
C ARG A 35 0.07 -2.88 10.58
N GLU A 36 -0.76 -3.04 11.61
CA GLU A 36 -1.93 -3.93 11.55
C GLU A 36 -2.93 -3.50 10.47
N TRP A 37 -3.20 -2.19 10.38
CA TRP A 37 -4.03 -1.65 9.30
C TRP A 37 -3.46 -1.97 7.92
N PHE A 38 -2.15 -1.78 7.72
CA PHE A 38 -1.47 -2.11 6.46
C PHE A 38 -1.62 -3.59 6.10
N ILE A 39 -1.40 -4.49 7.06
CA ILE A 39 -1.61 -5.94 6.88
C ILE A 39 -3.05 -6.21 6.47
N GLY A 40 -4.03 -5.57 7.12
CA GLY A 40 -5.44 -5.71 6.79
C GLY A 40 -5.77 -5.27 5.37
N GLN A 41 -5.28 -4.10 4.94
CA GLN A 41 -5.50 -3.60 3.57
C GLN A 41 -4.84 -4.51 2.52
N ALA A 42 -3.59 -4.90 2.76
CA ALA A 42 -2.85 -5.79 1.87
C ALA A 42 -3.51 -7.18 1.76
N SER A 43 -3.94 -7.75 2.88
CA SER A 43 -4.65 -9.03 2.93
C SER A 43 -6.00 -8.96 2.23
N GLY A 44 -6.73 -7.84 2.36
CA GLY A 44 -7.98 -7.59 1.63
C GLY A 44 -7.81 -7.56 0.12
N LEU A 45 -6.60 -7.25 -0.37
CA LEU A 45 -6.23 -7.33 -1.79
C LEU A 45 -5.66 -8.70 -2.18
N GLY A 46 -5.57 -9.66 -1.26
CA GLY A 46 -4.96 -10.96 -1.46
C GLY A 46 -3.46 -10.87 -1.77
N LEU A 47 -2.74 -9.97 -1.08
CA LEU A 47 -1.29 -9.86 -1.16
C LEU A 47 -0.66 -10.68 -0.03
N ALA A 48 0.44 -11.37 -0.32
CA ALA A 48 1.23 -12.04 0.70
C ALA A 48 2.06 -10.99 1.44
N VAL A 49 1.93 -10.91 2.77
CA VAL A 49 2.69 -9.96 3.59
C VAL A 49 3.84 -10.68 4.29
N GLU A 50 5.03 -10.11 4.22
CA GLU A 50 6.19 -10.53 5.01
C GLU A 50 6.79 -9.32 5.75
N THR A 51 7.56 -9.60 6.80
CA THR A 51 8.33 -8.59 7.53
C THR A 51 9.80 -8.98 7.50
N ASP A 52 10.66 -8.06 7.07
CA ASP A 52 12.10 -8.33 7.03
C ASP A 52 12.75 -8.15 8.42
N ARG A 53 14.07 -8.39 8.48
CA ARG A 53 14.83 -8.29 9.74
C ARG A 53 15.03 -6.85 10.23
N ASN A 54 14.70 -5.86 9.41
CA ASN A 54 14.73 -4.44 9.75
C ASN A 54 13.35 -3.92 10.17
N GLY A 55 12.32 -4.77 10.16
CA GLY A 55 10.96 -4.38 10.52
C GLY A 55 10.18 -3.74 9.37
N ASN A 56 10.72 -3.69 8.15
CA ASN A 56 9.93 -3.25 7.00
C ASN A 56 8.92 -4.33 6.63
N MET A 57 7.70 -3.92 6.28
CA MET A 57 6.67 -4.83 5.80
C MET A 57 6.56 -4.76 4.28
N TRP A 58 6.45 -5.93 3.66
CA TRP A 58 6.37 -6.09 2.22
C TRP A 58 5.08 -6.81 1.86
N ALA A 59 4.22 -6.18 1.05
CA ALA A 59 3.01 -6.79 0.51
C ALA A 59 3.18 -7.13 -0.97
N TRP A 60 3.17 -8.42 -1.30
CA TRP A 60 3.54 -8.95 -2.61
C TRP A 60 2.33 -9.30 -3.47
N TRP A 61 2.34 -8.79 -4.71
CA TRP A 61 1.54 -9.31 -5.81
C TRP A 61 2.46 -10.03 -6.81
N GLY A 62 2.36 -11.36 -6.84
CA GLY A 62 3.23 -12.22 -7.64
C GLY A 62 4.17 -13.05 -6.77
N ASP A 63 5.16 -13.69 -7.40
CA ASP A 63 6.15 -14.53 -6.73
C ASP A 63 7.37 -13.67 -6.28
N PRO A 64 7.67 -13.60 -4.97
CA PRO A 64 8.84 -12.89 -4.47
C PRO A 64 10.18 -13.41 -4.99
N SER A 65 10.23 -14.66 -5.47
CA SER A 65 11.46 -15.31 -5.97
C SER A 65 11.73 -15.06 -7.45
N ALA A 66 10.82 -14.39 -8.16
CA ALA A 66 10.91 -14.17 -9.61
C ALA A 66 12.03 -13.19 -10.04
N GLY A 67 12.72 -12.53 -9.10
CA GLY A 67 13.91 -11.71 -9.34
C GLY A 67 13.65 -10.30 -9.87
N ASP A 68 12.54 -10.07 -10.56
CA ASP A 68 12.15 -8.76 -11.09
C ASP A 68 10.92 -8.21 -10.34
N ALA A 69 11.12 -7.08 -9.64
CA ALA A 69 10.06 -6.42 -8.86
C ALA A 69 10.01 -4.91 -9.09
N VAL A 70 8.79 -4.37 -9.20
CA VAL A 70 8.53 -2.93 -9.08
C VAL A 70 8.13 -2.64 -7.64
N VAL A 71 8.85 -1.71 -7.02
CA VAL A 71 8.65 -1.32 -5.62
C VAL A 71 7.98 0.05 -5.57
N THR A 72 6.92 0.14 -4.78
CA THR A 72 6.29 1.40 -4.40
C THR A 72 5.95 1.34 -2.92
N GLY A 73 5.78 2.47 -2.25
CA GLY A 73 5.63 2.48 -0.80
C GLY A 73 6.13 3.77 -0.18
N SER A 74 6.14 3.80 1.14
CA SER A 74 6.62 4.93 1.95
C SER A 74 6.74 4.46 3.41
N HIS A 75 6.54 5.36 4.35
CA HIS A 75 6.53 5.10 5.78
C HIS A 75 5.17 5.47 6.40
N VAL A 76 4.94 5.09 7.65
CA VAL A 76 3.70 5.45 8.40
C VAL A 76 4.00 6.16 9.72
N ASP A 77 5.25 6.14 10.15
CA ASP A 77 5.72 6.88 11.31
C ASP A 77 5.75 8.38 11.02
N SER A 78 5.84 9.19 12.09
CA SER A 78 5.92 10.63 11.97
C SER A 78 6.83 11.25 13.01
N VAL A 79 7.36 12.43 12.68
CA VAL A 79 7.88 13.35 13.70
C VAL A 79 6.76 13.77 14.68
N PRO A 80 7.10 14.21 15.90
CA PRO A 80 6.11 14.78 16.82
C PRO A 80 5.38 15.96 16.19
N ASP A 81 4.05 15.97 16.34
CA ASP A 81 3.15 16.97 15.77
C ASP A 81 3.27 17.13 14.23
N GLY A 82 3.57 16.02 13.54
CA GLY A 82 3.68 15.95 12.09
C GLY A 82 2.34 16.07 11.35
N GLY A 83 2.43 16.23 10.02
CA GLY A 83 1.26 16.29 9.14
C GLY A 83 0.64 14.92 8.83
N ASN A 84 -0.55 14.92 8.21
CA ASN A 84 -1.27 13.68 7.87
C ASN A 84 -0.76 12.97 6.59
N TYR A 85 0.08 13.63 5.80
CA TYR A 85 0.38 13.19 4.42
C TYR A 85 1.78 12.63 4.23
N ASP A 86 2.76 13.14 5.00
CA ASP A 86 4.15 12.70 4.91
C ASP A 86 4.27 11.26 5.42
N GLY A 87 4.54 10.33 4.52
CA GLY A 87 4.41 8.88 4.74
C GLY A 87 3.08 8.29 4.25
N PRO A 88 1.96 8.45 5.00
CA PRO A 88 0.71 7.75 4.72
C PRO A 88 0.13 7.96 3.32
N LEU A 89 0.35 9.13 2.69
CA LEU A 89 -0.10 9.36 1.32
C LEU A 89 0.57 8.37 0.34
N GLY A 90 1.86 8.08 0.53
CA GLY A 90 2.58 7.13 -0.30
C GLY A 90 2.05 5.70 -0.13
N ILE A 91 1.80 5.27 1.11
CA ILE A 91 1.22 3.94 1.40
C ILE A 91 -0.19 3.81 0.82
N ALA A 92 -1.05 4.80 1.06
CA ALA A 92 -2.43 4.83 0.53
C ALA A 92 -2.45 4.82 -1.01
N SER A 93 -1.54 5.54 -1.64
CA SER A 93 -1.40 5.59 -3.11
C SER A 93 -0.92 4.26 -3.66
N ALA A 94 0.06 3.62 -3.02
CA ALA A 94 0.59 2.32 -3.44
C ALA A 94 -0.46 1.20 -3.37
N LEU A 95 -1.20 1.10 -2.26
CA LEU A 95 -2.28 0.14 -2.10
C LEU A 95 -3.40 0.35 -3.14
N THR A 96 -3.80 1.61 -3.37
CA THR A 96 -4.81 1.96 -4.38
C THR A 96 -4.34 1.60 -5.78
N ALA A 97 -3.09 1.90 -6.13
CA ALA A 97 -2.53 1.59 -7.44
C ALA A 97 -2.51 0.08 -7.70
N VAL A 98 -2.08 -0.73 -6.72
CA VAL A 98 -2.13 -2.19 -6.81
C VAL A 98 -3.56 -2.69 -6.99
N ALA A 99 -4.52 -2.16 -6.23
CA ALA A 99 -5.92 -2.53 -6.37
C ALA A 99 -6.46 -2.28 -7.79
N GLU A 100 -6.17 -1.11 -8.37
CA GLU A 100 -6.61 -0.79 -9.74
C GLU A 100 -5.90 -1.63 -10.80
N LEU A 101 -4.60 -1.92 -10.64
CA LEU A 101 -3.88 -2.81 -11.54
C LEU A 101 -4.45 -4.24 -11.50
N LYS A 102 -4.76 -4.78 -10.31
CA LYS A 102 -5.41 -6.09 -10.17
C LYS A 102 -6.78 -6.12 -10.83
N ARG A 103 -7.58 -5.07 -10.64
CA ARG A 103 -8.89 -4.92 -11.29
C ARG A 103 -8.78 -4.87 -12.82
N ALA A 104 -7.81 -4.13 -13.35
CA ALA A 104 -7.56 -4.03 -14.78
C ALA A 104 -7.09 -5.39 -15.36
N ALA A 105 -6.18 -6.07 -14.66
CA ALA A 105 -5.71 -7.40 -15.07
C ALA A 105 -6.85 -8.44 -15.12
N TYR A 106 -7.73 -8.45 -14.10
CA TYR A 106 -8.92 -9.30 -14.10
C TYR A 106 -9.86 -9.00 -15.28
N THR A 107 -10.07 -7.72 -15.58
CA THR A 107 -10.94 -7.30 -16.70
C THR A 107 -10.39 -7.76 -18.05
N LEU A 108 -9.06 -7.82 -18.22
CA LEU A 108 -8.42 -8.29 -19.45
C LEU A 108 -8.44 -9.82 -19.59
N ALA A 109 -8.51 -10.55 -18.46
CA ALA A 109 -8.54 -12.01 -18.44
C ALA A 109 -9.95 -12.59 -18.66
N ASP A 110 -11.02 -11.81 -18.46
CA ASP A 110 -12.41 -12.21 -18.71
C ASP A 110 -12.75 -12.08 -20.21
N PRO A 111 -12.86 -13.20 -20.96
CA PRO A 111 -13.13 -13.18 -22.41
C PRO A 111 -14.54 -12.68 -22.75
N SER A 112 -15.44 -12.53 -21.77
CA SER A 112 -16.81 -12.07 -21.98
C SER A 112 -16.98 -10.54 -21.90
N ARG A 113 -15.95 -9.81 -21.43
CA ARG A 113 -15.97 -8.34 -21.34
C ARG A 113 -15.23 -7.70 -22.51
N SER A 114 -15.95 -6.91 -23.31
CA SER A 114 -15.37 -6.19 -24.46
C SER A 114 -14.32 -5.14 -24.00
N PRO A 115 -13.12 -5.10 -24.59
CA PRO A 115 -12.02 -4.26 -24.12
C PRO A 115 -12.15 -2.82 -24.66
N ALA A 116 -12.82 -1.94 -23.92
CA ALA A 116 -12.99 -0.54 -24.32
C ALA A 116 -11.83 0.38 -23.91
N SER A 117 -10.70 -0.11 -23.37
CA SER A 117 -9.70 0.73 -22.70
C SER A 117 -8.28 0.67 -23.30
N PRO A 118 -7.58 1.82 -23.49
CA PRO A 118 -6.23 1.89 -24.07
C PRO A 118 -5.11 1.21 -23.26
N MET A 119 -5.41 0.59 -22.12
CA MET A 119 -4.42 -0.05 -21.24
C MET A 119 -3.86 -1.39 -21.74
N ARG A 120 -4.34 -1.92 -22.88
CA ARG A 120 -3.91 -3.23 -23.43
C ARG A 120 -2.39 -3.30 -23.71
N LYS A 121 -1.70 -2.19 -24.00
CA LYS A 121 -0.26 -2.20 -24.28
C LYS A 121 0.63 -2.37 -23.05
N VAL A 122 0.18 -1.99 -21.86
CA VAL A 122 0.98 -2.12 -20.63
C VAL A 122 0.89 -3.53 -20.06
N ALA A 123 -0.27 -4.18 -20.18
CA ALA A 123 -0.51 -5.51 -19.60
C ALA A 123 0.00 -6.68 -20.47
N ALA A 124 0.11 -6.51 -21.78
CA ALA A 124 0.43 -7.62 -22.70
C ALA A 124 1.93 -7.94 -22.84
N SER A 125 2.82 -7.08 -22.35
CA SER A 125 4.28 -7.27 -22.43
C SER A 125 4.97 -7.53 -21.10
N ALA A 126 4.25 -7.43 -19.99
CA ALA A 126 4.78 -7.77 -18.68
C ALA A 126 4.45 -9.24 -18.41
N SER A 127 5.45 -10.12 -18.42
CA SER A 127 5.48 -11.17 -17.37
C SER A 127 5.20 -10.41 -16.06
N PRO A 128 4.23 -10.80 -15.22
CA PRO A 128 3.78 -9.92 -14.14
C PRO A 128 4.98 -9.67 -13.22
N ALA A 129 5.69 -8.57 -13.45
CA ALA A 129 6.78 -8.14 -12.63
C ALA A 129 6.17 -8.03 -11.25
N SER A 130 6.80 -8.70 -10.27
CA SER A 130 6.24 -8.74 -8.93
C SER A 130 6.08 -7.30 -8.44
N VAL A 131 4.86 -6.88 -8.14
CA VAL A 131 4.63 -5.53 -7.59
C VAL A 131 4.60 -5.68 -6.09
N ARG A 132 5.40 -4.88 -5.39
CA ARG A 132 5.42 -4.89 -3.93
C ARG A 132 5.16 -3.51 -3.35
N VAL A 133 4.31 -3.47 -2.34
CA VAL A 133 4.15 -2.29 -1.48
C VAL A 133 5.08 -2.44 -0.28
N SER A 134 5.93 -1.46 -0.07
CA SER A 134 6.84 -1.38 1.08
C SER A 134 6.29 -0.41 2.12
N LEU A 135 6.20 -0.86 3.37
CA LEU A 135 6.05 0.00 4.54
C LEU A 135 7.38 -0.02 5.29
N GLN A 136 8.05 1.12 5.30
CA GLN A 136 9.37 1.31 5.89
C GLN A 136 9.27 2.16 7.15
N GLU A 137 10.26 2.04 8.01
CA GLU A 137 10.54 3.02 9.06
C GLU A 137 11.51 4.07 8.53
N CYS A 138 11.38 5.32 8.99
CA CYS A 138 12.36 6.37 8.72
C CYS A 138 13.61 6.29 9.61
#